data_AF-A0A562YAP8-F1
#
_entry.id   AF-A0A562YAP8-F1
#
_cell.length_a   1.000
_cell.length_b   1.000
_cell.length_c   1.000
_cell.angle_alpha   90.00
_cell.angle_beta   90.00
_cell.angle_gamma   90.00
#
_symmetry.space_group_name_H-M   'P 1'
#
loop_
_entity.id
_entity.type
_entity.pdbx_description
1 polymer ?
#
loop_
_entity_poly.entity_id
_entity_poly.type
_entity_poly.pdbx_seq_one_letter_code
_entity_poly.pdbx_strand_id
1 'polypeptide(L)'
;MKSKLLFSLLVTLLMYSASYASFPVKRTISTSTNTEVNTTLEVVETLATPIAAQKDLVVGVLLWFFLGGLAAHRWYYGKPVIWNIVFILTLGGLGIWWIIDLINMLSGNF
;
A
#
# COMPACT_ATOMS: atom_id res chain seq x y z
N MET A 1 -21.34 24.87 -16.08
CA MET A 1 -20.87 24.03 -17.21
C MET A 1 -19.38 23.65 -17.12
N LYS A 2 -18.52 24.49 -16.52
CA LYS A 2 -17.07 24.29 -16.36
C LYS A 2 -16.59 23.11 -15.51
N SER A 3 -17.29 22.73 -14.43
CA SER A 3 -16.88 21.61 -13.57
C SER A 3 -17.04 20.24 -14.23
N LYS A 4 -18.01 20.09 -15.14
CA LYS A 4 -18.23 18.85 -15.91
C LYS A 4 -17.10 18.58 -16.91
N LEU A 5 -16.56 19.66 -17.51
CA LEU A 5 -15.38 19.59 -18.38
C LEU A 5 -14.14 19.11 -17.63
N LEU A 6 -13.92 19.61 -16.41
CA LEU A 6 -12.76 19.25 -15.60
C LEU A 6 -12.81 17.77 -15.16
N PHE A 7 -13.99 17.28 -14.80
CA PHE A 7 -14.17 15.87 -14.41
C PHE A 7 -14.01 14.92 -15.61
N SER A 8 -14.48 15.32 -16.79
CA SER A 8 -14.28 14.56 -18.03
C SER A 8 -12.80 14.51 -18.44
N LEU A 9 -12.08 15.63 -18.32
CA LEU A 9 -10.64 15.71 -18.64
C LEU A 9 -9.81 14.81 -17.72
N LEU A 10 -10.16 14.77 -16.43
CA LEU A 10 -9.51 13.90 -15.46
C LEU A 10 -9.70 12.42 -15.82
N VAL A 11 -10.92 12.01 -16.18
CA VAL A 11 -11.21 10.62 -16.60
C VAL A 11 -10.41 10.23 -17.85
N THR A 12 -10.28 11.13 -18.84
CA THR A 12 -9.49 10.86 -20.05
C THR A 12 -7.99 10.77 -19.79
N LEU A 13 -7.46 11.52 -18.82
CA LEU A 13 -6.04 11.49 -18.47
C LEU A 13 -5.67 10.21 -17.71
N LEU A 14 -6.58 9.66 -16.90
CA LEU A 14 -6.38 8.40 -16.18
C LEU A 14 -6.37 7.15 -17.08
N MET A 15 -6.94 7.21 -18.29
CA MET A 15 -6.92 6.09 -19.25
C MET A 15 -5.64 6.01 -20.09
N TYR A 16 -4.68 6.93 -19.90
CA TYR A 16 -3.43 6.91 -20.66
C TYR A 16 -2.45 5.89 -20.08
N SER A 17 -2.46 4.66 -20.60
CA SER A 17 -1.49 3.61 -20.26
C SER A 17 -0.20 3.78 -21.07
N ALA A 18 0.92 4.10 -20.40
CA ALA A 18 2.24 4.10 -21.02
C ALA A 18 2.71 2.65 -21.26
N SER A 19 2.73 2.22 -22.52
CA SER A 19 3.26 0.91 -22.92
C SER A 19 4.78 0.91 -22.81
N TYR A 20 5.34 0.10 -21.89
CA TYR A 20 6.77 -0.12 -21.74
C TYR A 20 7.18 -1.43 -22.44
N ALA A 21 8.11 -1.35 -23.39
CA ALA A 21 8.81 -2.51 -23.93
C ALA A 21 10.08 -2.76 -23.10
N SER A 22 10.19 -3.94 -22.47
CA SER A 22 11.46 -4.39 -21.88
C SER A 22 11.99 -5.57 -22.68
N PHE A 23 13.14 -5.34 -23.32
CA PHE A 23 13.85 -6.29 -24.17
C PHE A 23 14.57 -7.36 -23.31
N PRO A 24 14.72 -8.60 -23.80
CA PRO A 24 15.20 -9.73 -22.97
C PRO A 24 16.74 -9.75 -22.82
N VAL A 25 17.28 -10.44 -21.78
CA VAL A 25 18.28 -11.58 -21.87
C VAL A 25 19.23 -11.80 -20.65
N LYS A 26 19.23 -13.07 -20.13
CA LYS A 26 20.29 -13.97 -19.51
C LYS A 26 21.09 -13.52 -18.25
N ARG A 27 21.53 -14.33 -17.23
CA ARG A 27 21.73 -15.79 -16.95
C ARG A 27 22.18 -16.05 -15.45
N THR A 28 22.00 -17.30 -14.94
CA THR A 28 22.75 -18.09 -13.89
C THR A 28 22.78 -17.55 -12.43
N ILE A 29 22.35 -18.29 -11.38
CA ILE A 29 23.11 -19.29 -10.56
C ILE A 29 22.14 -20.12 -9.67
N SER A 30 22.35 -21.43 -9.57
CA SER A 30 21.75 -22.35 -8.57
C SER A 30 22.38 -22.21 -7.17
N THR A 31 21.63 -22.53 -6.09
CA THR A 31 22.04 -23.41 -4.95
C THR A 31 21.73 -22.95 -3.50
N SER A 32 21.01 -23.85 -2.80
CA SER A 32 21.01 -24.29 -1.38
C SER A 32 20.31 -23.55 -0.21
N THR A 33 19.40 -24.33 0.37
CA THR A 33 18.84 -24.43 1.74
C THR A 33 19.84 -24.36 2.90
N ASN A 34 19.39 -23.84 4.05
CA ASN A 34 19.69 -24.36 5.40
C ASN A 34 18.62 -23.92 6.42
N THR A 35 18.08 -24.90 7.16
CA THR A 35 17.20 -24.78 8.32
C THR A 35 18.01 -25.24 9.54
N GLU A 36 17.99 -24.48 10.65
CA GLU A 36 18.17 -24.97 12.05
C GLU A 36 18.02 -23.78 13.04
N VAL A 37 16.93 -23.70 13.83
CA VAL A 37 16.73 -24.03 15.28
C VAL A 37 17.61 -23.23 16.29
N ASN A 38 16.97 -22.42 17.16
CA ASN A 38 17.07 -22.50 18.64
C ASN A 38 16.39 -21.31 19.35
N THR A 39 15.57 -21.65 20.36
CA THR A 39 14.89 -20.74 21.28
C THR A 39 15.83 -20.34 22.40
N THR A 40 16.16 -19.05 22.55
CA THR A 40 16.67 -18.49 23.80
C THR A 40 16.06 -17.12 24.01
N LEU A 41 15.27 -17.00 25.09
CA LEU A 41 14.83 -15.72 25.64
C LEU A 41 16.04 -15.08 26.33
N GLU A 42 16.77 -14.25 25.59
CA GLU A 42 17.68 -13.28 26.18
C GLU A 42 17.04 -11.90 26.15
N VAL A 43 16.96 -11.31 27.34
CA VAL A 43 16.68 -9.91 27.56
C VAL A 43 17.80 -9.10 26.89
N VAL A 44 17.60 -8.78 25.61
CA VAL A 44 18.40 -7.76 24.93
C VAL A 44 17.73 -6.43 25.23
N GLU A 45 18.38 -5.64 26.07
CA GLU A 45 18.18 -4.20 26.15
C GLU A 45 18.49 -3.62 24.76
N THR A 46 17.49 -3.63 23.87
CA THR A 46 17.62 -3.05 22.54
C THR A 46 17.61 -1.55 22.71
N LEU A 47 18.82 -0.98 22.73
CA LEU A 47 19.09 0.43 22.50
C LEU A 47 18.08 0.98 21.50
N ALA A 48 17.37 2.02 21.94
CA ALA A 48 16.31 2.70 21.22
C ALA A 48 16.80 3.28 19.88
N THR A 49 16.90 2.45 18.85
CA THR A 49 16.48 2.88 17.53
C THR A 49 14.95 2.93 17.57
N PRO A 50 14.30 3.97 17.03
CA PRO A 50 12.86 3.88 16.83
C PRO A 50 12.67 2.73 15.85
N ILE A 51 12.37 1.53 16.36
CA ILE A 51 11.67 0.50 15.60
C ILE A 51 10.51 1.28 15.00
N ALA A 52 10.61 1.55 13.70
CA ALA A 52 9.59 2.23 12.95
C ALA A 52 8.32 1.44 13.27
N ALA A 53 7.42 2.05 14.06
CA ALA A 53 6.34 1.35 14.72
C ALA A 53 5.66 0.46 13.69
N GLN A 54 5.89 -0.85 13.81
CA GLN A 54 5.48 -1.81 12.81
C GLN A 54 3.97 -1.91 12.94
N LYS A 55 3.27 -1.15 12.12
CA LYS A 55 1.82 -1.00 12.20
C LYS A 55 1.18 -2.34 11.85
N ASP A 56 0.27 -2.79 12.71
CA ASP A 56 -0.33 -4.10 12.60
C ASP A 56 -1.22 -4.18 11.35
N LEU A 57 -0.86 -5.12 10.48
CA LEU A 57 -1.62 -5.46 9.28
C LEU A 57 -3.08 -5.80 9.59
N VAL A 58 -3.30 -6.58 10.65
CA VAL A 58 -4.63 -7.02 11.07
C VAL A 58 -5.52 -5.83 11.43
N VAL A 59 -4.95 -4.86 12.14
CA VAL A 59 -5.64 -3.61 12.50
C VAL A 59 -5.96 -2.83 11.23
N GLY A 60 -5.00 -2.70 10.31
CA GLY A 60 -5.21 -2.07 9.02
C GLY A 60 -6.37 -2.69 8.22
N VAL A 61 -6.42 -4.02 8.11
CA VAL A 61 -7.46 -4.75 7.36
C VAL A 61 -8.84 -4.59 8.01
N LEU A 62 -8.91 -4.61 9.35
CA LEU A 62 -10.16 -4.32 10.07
C LEU A 62 -10.65 -2.90 9.78
N LEU A 63 -9.77 -1.90 9.85
CA LEU A 63 -10.10 -0.50 9.55
C LEU A 63 -10.51 -0.33 8.09
N TRP A 64 -9.93 -1.10 7.18
CA TRP A 64 -10.31 -1.12 5.76
C TRP A 64 -11.71 -1.70 5.55
N PHE A 65 -12.07 -2.80 6.22
CA PHE A 65 -13.39 -3.43 6.07
C PHE A 65 -14.53 -2.59 6.67
N PHE A 66 -14.35 -2.06 7.87
CA PHE A 66 -15.40 -1.31 8.56
C PHE A 66 -15.47 0.18 8.17
N LEU A 67 -14.31 0.81 7.98
CA LEU A 67 -14.17 2.26 7.79
C LEU A 67 -13.46 2.63 6.47
N GLY A 68 -13.42 1.71 5.51
CA GLY A 68 -12.74 1.89 4.23
C GLY A 68 -13.22 3.10 3.42
N GLY A 69 -14.49 3.49 3.56
CA GLY A 69 -15.06 4.65 2.86
C GLY A 69 -14.52 5.99 3.37
N LEU A 70 -14.06 6.04 4.62
CA LEU A 70 -13.44 7.21 5.25
C LEU A 70 -11.90 7.19 5.18
N ALA A 71 -11.33 6.25 4.42
CA ALA A 71 -9.89 6.04 4.30
C ALA A 71 -9.16 5.75 5.63
N ALA A 72 -9.85 5.24 6.67
CA ALA A 72 -9.27 5.07 8.01
C ALA A 72 -7.98 4.23 8.04
N HIS A 73 -7.87 3.24 7.15
CA HIS A 73 -6.67 2.45 6.98
C HIS A 73 -5.45 3.29 6.52
N ARG A 74 -5.63 4.30 5.66
CA ARG A 74 -4.54 5.21 5.22
C ARG A 74 -4.15 6.20 6.31
N TRP A 75 -5.12 6.61 7.14
CA TRP A 75 -4.85 7.39 8.35
C TRP A 75 -4.04 6.60 9.36
N TYR A 76 -4.34 5.31 9.53
CA TYR A 76 -3.57 4.41 10.39
C TYR A 76 -2.11 4.32 9.95
N TYR A 77 -1.84 4.14 8.66
CA TYR A 77 -0.47 4.11 8.13
C TYR A 77 0.23 5.48 8.06
N GLY A 78 -0.47 6.59 8.33
CA GLY A 78 0.13 7.92 8.34
C GLY A 78 0.40 8.46 6.94
N LYS A 79 -0.38 8.03 5.94
CA LYS A 79 -0.30 8.57 4.59
C LYS A 79 -0.65 10.08 4.59
N PRO A 80 -0.08 10.87 3.67
CA PRO A 80 -0.31 12.31 3.58
C PRO A 80 -1.80 12.68 3.52
N VAL A 81 -2.20 13.64 4.35
CA VAL A 81 -3.59 14.10 4.55
C VAL A 81 -4.28 14.46 3.24
N ILE A 82 -3.60 15.18 2.35
CA ILE A 82 -4.11 15.60 1.03
C ILE A 82 -4.61 14.40 0.22
N TRP A 83 -3.86 13.30 0.21
CA TRP A 83 -4.23 12.10 -0.53
C TRP A 83 -5.43 11.37 0.07
N ASN A 84 -5.62 11.45 1.39
CA ASN A 84 -6.77 10.88 2.07
C ASN A 84 -8.04 11.69 1.76
N ILE A 85 -7.94 13.03 1.73
CA ILE A 85 -9.05 13.89 1.29
C ILE A 85 -9.45 13.57 -0.16
N VAL A 86 -8.49 13.46 -1.07
CA VAL A 86 -8.77 13.14 -2.49
C VAL A 86 -9.48 11.78 -2.61
N PHE A 87 -9.06 10.79 -1.83
CA PHE A 87 -9.70 9.48 -1.79
C PHE A 87 -11.16 9.58 -1.31
N ILE A 88 -11.43 10.35 -0.25
CA ILE A 88 -12.80 10.50 0.28
C ILE A 88 -13.69 11.26 -0.72
N LEU A 89 -13.14 12.31 -1.34
CA LEU A 89 -13.83 13.13 -2.33
C LEU A 89 -14.15 12.34 -3.61
N THR A 90 -13.35 11.32 -3.91
CA THR A 90 -13.59 10.37 -4.99
C THR A 90 -14.39 9.14 -4.53
N LEU A 91 -14.84 9.07 -3.27
CA LEU A 91 -15.51 7.91 -2.66
C LEU A 91 -14.73 6.59 -2.89
N GLY A 92 -13.40 6.64 -2.79
CA GLY A 92 -12.52 5.50 -3.09
C GLY A 92 -12.44 5.15 -4.59
N GLY A 93 -12.83 6.08 -5.48
CA GLY A 93 -12.68 5.99 -6.93
C GLY A 93 -13.53 4.93 -7.63
N LEU A 94 -14.73 4.61 -7.11
CA LEU A 94 -15.57 3.45 -7.51
C LEU A 94 -15.05 2.07 -7.04
N GLY A 95 -14.23 2.03 -5.98
CA GLY A 95 -13.75 0.77 -5.39
C GLY A 95 -12.44 0.24 -5.98
N ILE A 96 -11.93 0.84 -7.06
CA ILE A 96 -10.60 0.52 -7.61
C ILE A 96 -9.51 0.80 -6.56
N TRP A 97 -9.62 1.91 -5.84
CA TRP A 97 -8.62 2.23 -4.80
C TRP A 97 -8.69 1.28 -3.60
N TRP A 98 -9.85 0.72 -3.28
CA TRP A 98 -9.97 -0.29 -2.22
C TRP A 98 -9.15 -1.55 -2.53
N ILE A 99 -9.18 -2.00 -3.79
CA ILE A 99 -8.47 -3.20 -4.23
C ILE A 99 -6.96 -2.97 -4.22
N ILE A 100 -6.51 -1.82 -4.72
CA ILE A 100 -5.08 -1.45 -4.73
C ILE A 100 -4.54 -1.36 -3.29
N ASP A 101 -5.32 -0.78 -2.37
CA ASP A 101 -4.89 -0.65 -0.98
C ASP A 101 -4.80 -2.01 -0.25
N LEU A 102 -5.73 -2.93 -0.54
CA LEU A 102 -5.67 -4.31 -0.05
C LEU A 102 -4.39 -5.02 -0.52
N ILE A 103 -4.04 -4.88 -1.81
CA ILE A 103 -2.82 -5.46 -2.37
C ILE A 103 -1.57 -4.85 -1.70
N ASN A 104 -1.55 -3.54 -1.49
CA ASN A 104 -0.42 -2.86 -0.85
C ASN A 104 -0.25 -3.30 0.61
N MET A 105 -1.33 -3.46 1.38
CA MET A 105 -1.26 -4.03 2.72
C MET A 105 -0.70 -5.45 2.70
N LEU A 106 -1.25 -6.33 1.87
CA LEU A 106 -0.80 -7.73 1.81
C LEU A 106 0.65 -7.87 1.32
N SER A 107 1.10 -6.94 0.48
CA SER A 107 2.48 -6.90 -0.01
C SER A 107 3.46 -6.30 1.00
N GLY A 108 3.00 -5.79 2.15
CA GLY A 108 3.86 -5.14 3.16
C GLY A 108 4.51 -3.84 2.68
N ASN A 109 3.95 -3.22 1.63
CA ASN A 109 4.52 -2.03 1.01
C ASN A 109 3.74 -0.80 1.51
N PHE A 110 4.22 -0.19 2.60
CA PHE A 110 3.57 0.93 3.29
C PHE A 110 4.28 2.27 3.07
#